data_AF-A0A838PHX0-F1
#
_entry.id   AF-A0A838PHX0-F1
#
_cell.length_a   1.000
_cell.length_b   1.000
_cell.length_c   1.000
_cell.angle_alpha   90.00
_cell.angle_beta   90.00
_cell.angle_gamma   90.00
#
_symmetry.space_group_name_H-M   'P 1'
#
loop_
_entity.id
_entity.type
_entity.pdbx_description
1 polymer ?
#
loop_
_entity_poly.entity_id
_entity_poly.type
_entity_poly.pdbx_seq_one_letter_code
_entity_poly.pdbx_strand_id
1 'polypeptide(L)'
;SKLVSIEMIEAVGWQYFDTYFRRCSELLEPDGLMLLQAITADDRVYKTEKASKSFINTLIFPGGCLPSLEVIHDCLAGETDMRTVWLDDITHHYSETLRRWREEFVAHAGEADALGYDERFRRMWLLYLAYVEAGFTERRIGDVQMLLAKPEWRGTLPDRESRVEQPSVTAPSATRLAAEHPAGDLVK
;
A
#
# COMPACT_ATOMS: atom_id res chain seq x y z
N SER A 1 -16.40 -16.41 5.25
CA SER A 1 -15.66 -15.41 6.09
C SER A 1 -15.03 -14.30 5.22
N LYS A 2 -14.30 -13.31 5.78
CA LYS A 2 -13.67 -12.21 5.02
C LYS A 2 -12.24 -11.94 5.49
N LEU A 3 -11.33 -11.65 4.55
CA LEU A 3 -9.94 -11.23 4.79
C LEU A 3 -9.64 -9.98 3.96
N VAL A 4 -8.85 -9.06 4.51
CA VAL A 4 -8.37 -7.87 3.79
C VAL A 4 -6.87 -7.75 4.00
N SER A 5 -6.13 -7.54 2.92
CA SER A 5 -4.70 -7.25 2.93
C SER A 5 -4.42 -6.07 2.02
N ILE A 6 -3.91 -4.98 2.59
CA ILE A 6 -3.62 -3.74 1.88
C ILE A 6 -2.12 -3.49 1.96
N GLU A 7 -1.44 -3.45 0.81
CA GLU A 7 -0.02 -3.08 0.68
C GLU A 7 0.93 -3.88 1.60
N MET A 8 0.56 -5.14 1.89
CA MET A 8 1.37 -6.04 2.71
C MET A 8 2.24 -6.97 1.87
N ILE A 9 1.79 -7.36 0.68
CA ILE A 9 2.45 -8.39 -0.14
C ILE A 9 3.84 -7.94 -0.58
N GLU A 10 4.03 -6.65 -0.79
CA GLU A 10 5.28 -5.99 -1.17
C GLU A 10 6.37 -6.19 -0.12
N ALA A 11 5.99 -6.26 1.15
CA ALA A 11 6.89 -6.46 2.29
C ALA A 11 7.17 -7.94 2.60
N VAL A 12 6.41 -8.88 2.01
CA VAL A 12 6.59 -10.32 2.22
C VAL A 12 7.90 -10.82 1.64
N GLY A 13 8.33 -10.26 0.50
CA GLY A 13 9.46 -10.74 -0.27
C GLY A 13 9.09 -11.90 -1.20
N TRP A 14 9.62 -11.86 -2.42
CA TRP A 14 9.20 -12.75 -3.50
C TRP A 14 9.37 -14.24 -3.21
N GLN A 15 10.29 -14.62 -2.31
CA GLN A 15 10.53 -16.01 -1.92
C GLN A 15 9.34 -16.62 -1.16
N TYR A 16 8.44 -15.77 -0.64
CA TYR A 16 7.38 -16.18 0.27
C TYR A 16 5.98 -15.87 -0.25
N PHE A 17 5.82 -15.38 -1.50
CA PHE A 17 4.51 -15.12 -2.09
C PHE A 17 3.61 -16.36 -2.07
N ASP A 18 4.13 -17.53 -2.43
CA ASP A 18 3.38 -18.79 -2.39
C ASP A 18 2.84 -19.08 -0.98
N THR A 19 3.71 -18.94 0.03
CA THR A 19 3.33 -19.15 1.42
C THR A 19 2.31 -18.11 1.88
N TYR A 20 2.46 -16.86 1.47
CA TYR A 20 1.52 -15.79 1.78
C TYR A 20 0.11 -16.10 1.24
N PHE A 21 -0.01 -16.47 -0.03
CA PHE A 21 -1.32 -16.80 -0.63
C PHE A 21 -1.94 -18.06 -0.03
N ARG A 22 -1.15 -19.11 0.21
CA ARG A 22 -1.60 -20.32 0.90
C ARG A 22 -2.17 -20.00 2.27
N ARG A 23 -1.45 -19.22 3.09
CA ARG A 23 -1.93 -18.83 4.43
C ARG A 23 -3.19 -17.99 4.36
N CYS A 24 -3.29 -17.05 3.42
CA CYS A 24 -4.52 -16.26 3.25
C CYS A 24 -5.72 -17.16 2.90
N SER A 25 -5.53 -18.17 2.04
CA SER A 25 -6.59 -19.11 1.68
C SER A 25 -7.01 -20.02 2.85
N GLU A 26 -6.06 -20.50 3.66
CA GLU A 26 -6.30 -21.36 4.83
C GLU A 26 -7.11 -20.64 5.93
N LEU A 27 -7.01 -19.31 6.02
CA LEU A 27 -7.76 -18.49 6.98
C LEU A 27 -9.21 -18.21 6.55
N LEU A 28 -9.59 -18.61 5.33
CA LEU A 28 -10.92 -18.40 4.79
C LEU A 28 -11.77 -19.66 4.87
N GLU A 29 -13.05 -19.48 5.21
CA GLU A 29 -14.09 -20.49 5.10
C GLU A 29 -14.33 -20.82 3.60
N PRO A 30 -14.97 -21.96 3.25
CA PRO A 30 -15.23 -22.36 1.86
C PRO A 30 -16.01 -21.33 1.01
N ASP A 31 -16.77 -20.45 1.66
CA ASP A 31 -17.55 -19.35 1.04
C ASP A 31 -16.86 -17.97 1.15
N GLY A 32 -15.61 -17.95 1.61
CA GLY A 32 -14.89 -16.74 1.99
C GLY A 32 -14.46 -15.84 0.84
N LEU A 33 -14.21 -14.57 1.19
CA LEU A 33 -13.69 -13.54 0.30
C LEU A 33 -12.40 -12.92 0.85
N MET A 34 -11.44 -12.63 -0.03
CA MET A 34 -10.25 -11.83 0.27
C MET A 34 -10.19 -10.61 -0.63
N LEU A 35 -10.00 -9.42 -0.04
CA LEU A 35 -9.56 -8.24 -0.78
C LEU A 35 -8.04 -8.12 -0.65
N LEU A 36 -7.35 -8.10 -1.78
CA LEU A 36 -5.92 -7.78 -1.89
C LEU A 36 -5.78 -6.40 -2.54
N GLN A 37 -5.12 -5.45 -1.89
CA GLN A 37 -4.57 -4.27 -2.56
C GLN A 37 -3.06 -4.43 -2.64
N ALA A 38 -2.49 -4.23 -3.83
CA ALA A 38 -1.08 -4.46 -4.10
C ALA A 38 -0.54 -3.48 -5.14
N ILE A 39 0.59 -2.87 -4.81
CA ILE A 39 1.46 -2.18 -5.76
C ILE A 39 2.15 -3.24 -6.62
N THR A 40 2.02 -3.12 -7.93
CA THR A 40 2.52 -4.09 -8.90
C THR A 40 3.60 -3.50 -9.80
N ALA A 41 4.62 -4.31 -10.11
CA ALA A 41 5.52 -4.05 -11.23
C ALA A 41 4.90 -4.55 -12.55
N ASP A 42 5.33 -3.97 -13.67
CA ASP A 42 5.03 -4.49 -15.01
C ASP A 42 5.66 -5.90 -15.18
N ASP A 43 4.88 -6.85 -15.70
CA ASP A 43 5.29 -8.25 -15.87
C ASP A 43 6.62 -8.38 -16.66
N ARG A 44 6.84 -7.51 -17.66
CA ARG A 44 8.04 -7.52 -18.51
C ARG A 44 9.31 -7.20 -17.75
N VAL A 45 9.21 -6.44 -16.65
CA VAL A 45 10.37 -5.98 -15.86
C VAL A 45 10.48 -6.67 -14.51
N TYR A 46 9.46 -7.43 -14.09
CA TYR A 46 9.43 -8.10 -12.78
C TYR A 46 10.71 -8.88 -12.47
N LYS A 47 11.23 -9.68 -13.41
CA LYS A 47 12.47 -10.46 -13.20
C LYS A 47 13.68 -9.57 -12.91
N THR A 48 13.76 -8.41 -13.55
CA THR A 48 14.82 -7.42 -13.31
C THR A 48 14.61 -6.70 -11.98
N GLU A 49 13.39 -6.25 -11.69
CA GLU A 49 13.04 -5.58 -10.42
C GLU A 49 13.28 -6.48 -9.21
N LYS A 50 12.85 -7.74 -9.29
CA LYS A 50 13.10 -8.78 -8.28
C LYS A 50 14.59 -9.01 -7.99
N ALA A 51 15.46 -8.85 -8.99
CA ALA A 51 16.90 -8.98 -8.84
C ALA A 51 17.61 -7.65 -8.47
N SER A 52 16.88 -6.54 -8.51
CA SER A 52 17.43 -5.19 -8.34
C SER A 52 17.73 -4.88 -6.87
N LYS A 53 18.81 -4.12 -6.65
CA LYS A 53 19.14 -3.50 -5.36
C LYS A 53 19.03 -1.99 -5.49
N SER A 54 17.82 -1.50 -5.71
CA SER A 54 17.54 -0.06 -5.83
C SER A 54 17.76 0.68 -4.51
N PHE A 55 17.80 2.02 -4.56
CA PHE A 55 17.86 2.81 -3.34
C PHE A 55 16.61 2.61 -2.47
N ILE A 56 15.44 2.36 -3.08
CA ILE A 56 14.20 2.05 -2.35
C ILE A 56 14.37 0.74 -1.59
N ASN A 57 14.82 -0.32 -2.25
CA ASN A 57 15.07 -1.60 -1.59
C ASN A 57 16.17 -1.49 -0.52
N THR A 58 17.16 -0.63 -0.69
CA THR A 58 18.29 -0.54 0.26
C THR A 58 18.01 0.36 1.46
N LEU A 59 17.25 1.45 1.28
CA LEU A 59 17.12 2.53 2.26
C LEU A 59 15.69 2.73 2.79
N ILE A 60 14.66 2.32 2.04
CA ILE A 60 13.26 2.58 2.39
C ILE A 60 12.57 1.28 2.79
N PHE A 61 12.61 0.25 1.93
CA PHE A 61 11.99 -1.06 2.15
C PHE A 61 12.98 -2.22 1.95
N PRO A 62 13.87 -2.48 2.92
CA PRO A 62 14.77 -3.63 2.91
C PRO A 62 14.04 -4.96 2.73
N GLY A 63 14.41 -5.70 1.67
CA GLY A 63 13.84 -7.01 1.36
C GLY A 63 12.47 -6.96 0.65
N GLY A 64 11.90 -5.77 0.45
CA GLY A 64 10.65 -5.61 -0.27
C GLY A 64 10.79 -5.94 -1.75
N CYS A 65 9.71 -6.46 -2.35
CA CYS A 65 9.61 -6.79 -3.77
C CYS A 65 8.18 -6.59 -4.23
N LEU A 66 7.99 -5.76 -5.26
CA LEU A 66 6.69 -5.59 -5.90
C LEU A 66 6.35 -6.88 -6.67
N PRO A 67 5.21 -7.53 -6.42
CA PRO A 67 4.72 -8.59 -7.29
C PRO A 67 4.36 -8.03 -8.67
N SER A 68 4.17 -8.92 -9.64
CA SER A 68 3.47 -8.60 -10.89
C SER A 68 2.13 -9.32 -10.93
N LEU A 69 1.24 -8.94 -11.84
CA LEU A 69 -0.06 -9.61 -11.97
C LEU A 69 0.10 -11.07 -12.38
N GLU A 70 1.04 -11.37 -13.28
CA GLU A 70 1.39 -12.74 -13.67
C GLU A 70 1.76 -13.58 -12.43
N VAL A 71 2.67 -13.06 -11.59
CA VAL A 71 3.13 -13.75 -10.38
C VAL A 71 2.01 -13.96 -9.36
N ILE A 72 1.14 -12.96 -9.17
CA ILE A 72 -0.03 -13.10 -8.29
C ILE A 72 -0.93 -14.23 -8.80
N HIS A 73 -1.22 -14.26 -10.10
CA HIS A 73 -2.05 -15.30 -10.70
C HIS A 73 -1.42 -16.70 -10.60
N ASP A 74 -0.11 -16.82 -10.80
CA ASP A 74 0.63 -18.07 -10.64
C ASP A 74 0.53 -18.59 -9.20
N CYS A 75 0.75 -17.73 -8.19
CA CYS A 75 0.60 -18.11 -6.79
C CYS A 75 -0.83 -18.53 -6.46
N LEU A 76 -1.84 -17.80 -6.96
CA LEU A 76 -3.25 -18.16 -6.74
C LEU A 76 -3.59 -19.54 -7.31
N ALA A 77 -3.13 -19.82 -8.54
CA ALA A 77 -3.36 -21.09 -9.22
C ALA A 77 -2.60 -22.27 -8.59
N GLY A 78 -1.39 -22.03 -8.07
CA GLY A 78 -0.55 -23.06 -7.46
C GLY A 78 -0.87 -23.37 -6.00
N GLU A 79 -1.27 -22.35 -5.22
CA GLU A 79 -1.28 -22.43 -3.76
C GLU A 79 -2.67 -22.30 -3.14
N THR A 80 -3.71 -22.04 -3.94
CA THR A 80 -5.06 -21.78 -3.44
C THR A 80 -6.14 -22.40 -4.31
N ASP A 81 -7.36 -22.46 -3.78
CA ASP A 81 -8.62 -22.77 -4.47
C ASP A 81 -9.44 -21.50 -4.76
N MET A 82 -8.84 -20.31 -4.59
CA MET A 82 -9.50 -19.04 -4.81
C MET A 82 -9.50 -18.66 -6.29
N ARG A 83 -10.49 -17.86 -6.69
CA ARG A 83 -10.55 -17.24 -8.01
C ARG A 83 -10.71 -15.73 -7.90
N THR A 84 -10.11 -14.99 -8.82
CA THR A 84 -10.39 -13.55 -8.97
C THR A 84 -11.81 -13.36 -9.49
N VAL A 85 -12.62 -12.61 -8.74
CA VAL A 85 -13.99 -12.24 -9.15
C VAL A 85 -14.06 -10.78 -9.56
N TRP A 86 -13.12 -9.94 -9.11
CA TRP A 86 -13.05 -8.53 -9.48
C TRP A 86 -11.61 -8.02 -9.39
N LEU A 87 -11.26 -7.10 -10.28
CA LEU A 87 -9.99 -6.38 -10.29
C LEU A 87 -10.26 -4.94 -10.69
N ASP A 88 -9.62 -3.99 -10.01
CA ASP A 88 -9.66 -2.58 -10.37
C ASP A 88 -8.28 -1.96 -10.26
N ASP A 89 -7.98 -1.11 -11.23
CA ASP A 89 -6.72 -0.38 -11.33
C ASP A 89 -6.90 1.00 -10.70
N ILE A 90 -6.28 1.18 -9.53
CA ILE A 90 -6.32 2.41 -8.74
C ILE A 90 -5.01 3.22 -8.86
N THR A 91 -4.13 2.87 -9.82
CA THR A 91 -2.83 3.52 -10.07
C THR A 91 -2.91 5.04 -10.09
N HIS A 92 -3.95 5.58 -10.74
CA HIS A 92 -4.13 7.02 -10.87
C HIS A 92 -4.42 7.73 -9.54
N HIS A 93 -5.08 7.04 -8.60
CA HIS A 93 -5.29 7.56 -7.24
C HIS A 93 -3.98 7.60 -6.46
N TYR A 94 -3.10 6.62 -6.66
CA TYR A 94 -1.83 6.55 -5.94
C TYR A 94 -0.85 7.66 -6.33
N SER A 95 -0.82 8.05 -7.60
CA SER A 95 -0.06 9.23 -8.07
C SER A 95 -0.50 10.50 -7.33
N GLU A 96 -1.81 10.73 -7.20
CA GLU A 96 -2.36 11.87 -6.47
C GLU A 96 -2.04 11.82 -4.96
N THR A 97 -2.13 10.63 -4.35
CA THR A 97 -1.74 10.42 -2.94
C THR A 97 -0.29 10.83 -2.70
N LEU A 98 0.64 10.34 -3.53
CA LEU A 98 2.07 10.64 -3.39
C LEU A 98 2.39 12.11 -3.63
N ARG A 99 1.72 12.75 -4.59
CA ARG A 99 1.83 14.20 -4.81
C ARG A 99 1.46 14.98 -3.56
N ARG A 100 0.31 14.66 -2.96
CA ARG A 100 -0.14 15.31 -1.71
C ARG A 100 0.82 15.05 -0.56
N TRP A 101 1.26 13.81 -0.36
CA TRP A 101 2.25 13.49 0.67
C TRP A 101 3.55 14.26 0.49
N ARG A 102 4.03 14.41 -0.75
CA ARG A 102 5.22 15.20 -1.06
C ARG A 102 5.02 16.67 -0.76
N GLU A 103 3.92 17.26 -1.19
CA GLU A 103 3.60 18.68 -0.95
C GLU A 103 3.50 18.97 0.56
N GLU A 104 2.78 18.13 1.30
CA GLU A 104 2.65 18.26 2.75
C GLU A 104 3.98 18.07 3.49
N PHE A 105 4.80 17.10 3.06
CA PHE A 105 6.12 16.87 3.64
C PHE A 105 7.05 18.08 3.47
N VAL A 106 7.01 18.73 2.30
CA VAL A 106 7.80 19.95 2.05
C VAL A 106 7.28 21.12 2.87
N ALA A 107 5.96 21.29 2.95
CA ALA A 107 5.33 22.37 3.72
C ALA A 107 5.67 22.31 5.21
N HIS A 108 5.81 21.11 5.77
CA HIS A 108 6.08 20.86 7.19
C HIS A 108 7.53 20.40 7.45
N ALA A 109 8.46 20.66 6.54
CA ALA A 109 9.84 20.19 6.66
C ALA A 109 10.49 20.64 7.99
N GLY A 110 10.22 21.85 8.47
CA GLY A 110 10.75 22.36 9.75
C GLY A 110 10.24 21.61 10.98
N GLU A 111 9.09 20.94 10.92
CA GLU A 111 8.61 20.07 12.01
C GLU A 111 9.42 18.76 12.05
N ALA A 112 9.84 18.25 10.89
CA ALA A 112 10.72 17.09 10.84
C ALA A 112 12.08 17.39 11.50
N ASP A 113 12.63 18.60 11.33
CA ASP A 113 13.84 19.06 12.05
C ASP A 113 13.65 19.00 13.56
N ALA A 114 12.51 19.49 14.07
CA ALA A 114 12.19 19.49 15.49
C ALA A 114 12.05 18.08 16.08
N LEU A 115 11.66 17.11 15.25
CA LEU A 115 11.61 15.68 15.61
C LEU A 115 12.97 14.97 15.50
N GLY A 116 14.02 15.67 15.08
CA GLY A 116 15.38 15.11 14.96
C GLY A 116 15.69 14.44 13.63
N TYR A 117 14.84 14.60 12.62
CA TYR A 117 15.13 14.14 11.25
C TYR A 117 16.01 15.15 10.54
N ASP A 118 17.26 14.77 10.26
CA ASP A 118 18.24 15.63 9.64
C ASP A 118 17.97 15.91 8.15
N GLU A 119 18.71 16.88 7.59
CA GLU A 119 18.58 17.26 6.18
C GLU A 119 18.84 16.07 5.23
N ARG A 120 19.70 15.13 5.63
CA ARG A 120 19.96 13.92 4.83
C ARG A 120 18.71 13.05 4.74
N PHE A 121 18.04 12.78 5.86
CA PHE A 121 16.78 12.05 5.88
C PHE A 121 15.73 12.77 5.03
N ARG A 122 15.55 14.08 5.21
CA ARG A 122 14.53 14.83 4.47
C ARG A 122 14.74 14.79 2.97
N ARG A 123 15.98 14.96 2.51
CA ARG A 123 16.32 14.85 1.08
C ARG A 123 16.09 13.45 0.54
N MET A 124 16.42 12.41 1.33
CA MET A 124 16.15 11.03 0.96
C MET A 124 14.65 10.75 0.85
N TRP A 125 13.86 11.22 1.82
CA TRP A 125 12.41 11.02 1.84
C TRP A 125 11.71 11.78 0.71
N LEU A 126 12.13 13.02 0.45
CA LEU A 126 11.66 13.81 -0.69
C LEU A 126 11.98 13.13 -2.03
N LEU A 127 13.21 12.61 -2.17
CA LEU A 127 13.59 11.83 -3.35
C LEU A 127 12.72 10.58 -3.50
N TYR A 128 12.48 9.84 -2.42
CA TYR A 128 11.60 8.68 -2.43
C TYR A 128 10.21 9.05 -2.94
N LEU A 129 9.54 10.01 -2.30
CA LEU A 129 8.17 10.42 -2.67
C LEU A 129 8.08 10.89 -4.12
N ALA A 130 9.00 11.75 -4.57
CA ALA A 130 9.01 12.23 -5.94
C ALA A 130 9.29 11.11 -6.96
N TYR A 131 10.18 10.17 -6.61
CA TYR A 131 10.52 9.06 -7.49
C TYR A 131 9.36 8.08 -7.66
N VAL A 132 8.68 7.70 -6.57
CA VAL A 132 7.52 6.81 -6.67
C VAL A 132 6.33 7.50 -7.33
N GLU A 133 6.10 8.80 -7.07
CA GLU A 133 5.07 9.58 -7.76
C GLU A 133 5.27 9.53 -9.27
N ALA A 134 6.50 9.77 -9.73
CA ALA A 134 6.84 9.66 -11.15
C ALA A 134 6.64 8.23 -11.67
N GLY A 135 7.00 7.21 -10.88
CA GLY A 135 6.79 5.80 -11.22
C GLY A 135 5.32 5.46 -11.52
N PHE A 136 4.40 5.90 -10.66
CA PHE A 136 2.95 5.73 -10.88
C PHE A 136 2.43 6.60 -12.03
N THR A 137 2.87 7.86 -12.12
CA THR A 137 2.43 8.81 -13.15
C THR A 137 2.79 8.32 -14.56
N GLU A 138 3.99 7.76 -14.71
CA GLU A 138 4.49 7.18 -15.96
C GLU A 138 4.04 5.72 -16.17
N ARG A 139 3.18 5.19 -15.28
CA ARG A 139 2.67 3.80 -15.32
C ARG A 139 3.77 2.74 -15.39
N ARG A 140 4.92 3.01 -14.77
CA ARG A 140 6.01 2.03 -14.63
C ARG A 140 5.75 1.03 -13.50
N ILE A 141 4.95 1.46 -12.53
CA ILE A 141 4.35 0.65 -11.47
C ILE A 141 2.85 0.96 -11.43
N GLY A 142 2.06 0.02 -10.94
CA GLY A 142 0.62 0.16 -10.77
C GLY A 142 0.20 -0.14 -9.35
N ASP A 143 -1.07 0.10 -9.03
CA ASP A 143 -1.71 -0.32 -7.78
C ASP A 143 -3.09 -0.86 -8.12
N VAL A 144 -3.38 -2.07 -7.65
CA VAL A 144 -4.62 -2.79 -7.96
C VAL A 144 -5.33 -3.22 -6.70
N GLN A 145 -6.66 -3.21 -6.76
CA GLN A 145 -7.50 -3.93 -5.80
C GLN A 145 -8.09 -5.17 -6.48
N MET A 146 -7.89 -6.34 -5.89
CA MET A 146 -8.38 -7.63 -6.36
C MET A 146 -9.29 -8.27 -5.32
N LEU A 147 -10.50 -8.64 -5.71
CA LEU A 147 -11.37 -9.47 -4.90
C LEU A 147 -11.23 -10.92 -5.33
N LEU A 148 -10.86 -11.76 -4.38
CA LEU A 148 -10.65 -13.19 -4.51
C LEU A 148 -11.76 -13.92 -3.76
N ALA A 149 -12.27 -15.00 -4.32
CA ALA A 149 -13.38 -15.76 -3.74
C ALA A 149 -13.06 -17.25 -3.67
N LYS A 150 -13.42 -17.87 -2.56
CA LYS A 150 -13.37 -19.32 -2.35
C LYS A 150 -14.48 -20.03 -3.16
N PRO A 151 -14.36 -21.34 -3.43
CA PRO A 151 -15.21 -22.04 -4.39
C PRO A 151 -16.71 -22.01 -4.11
N GLU A 152 -17.13 -21.91 -2.84
CA GLU A 152 -18.55 -21.93 -2.46
C GLU A 152 -19.20 -20.55 -2.44
N TRP A 153 -18.45 -19.48 -2.70
CA TRP A 153 -19.03 -18.15 -2.77
C TRP A 153 -20.01 -18.03 -3.96
N ARG A 154 -21.23 -17.54 -3.70
CA ARG A 154 -22.33 -17.37 -4.68
C ARG A 154 -22.88 -15.95 -4.75
N GLY A 155 -22.22 -14.98 -4.14
CA GLY A 155 -22.66 -13.59 -4.15
C GLY A 155 -22.56 -12.95 -5.54
N THR A 156 -23.18 -11.79 -5.69
CA THR A 156 -22.98 -10.89 -6.83
C THR A 156 -22.08 -9.73 -6.41
N LEU A 157 -21.35 -9.17 -7.37
CA LEU A 157 -20.62 -7.93 -7.14
C LEU A 157 -21.61 -6.75 -7.16
N PRO A 158 -21.44 -5.74 -6.30
CA PRO A 158 -22.21 -4.51 -6.42
C PRO A 158 -21.85 -3.80 -7.74
N ASP A 159 -22.87 -3.29 -8.43
CA ASP A 159 -22.73 -2.52 -9.66
C ASP A 159 -21.75 -1.35 -9.45
N ARG A 160 -20.98 -1.00 -10.49
CA ARG A 160 -19.98 0.08 -10.39
C ARG A 160 -20.61 1.42 -10.00
N GLU A 161 -21.87 1.67 -10.40
CA GLU A 161 -22.57 2.94 -10.14
C GLU A 161 -23.04 3.09 -8.69
N SER A 162 -23.33 2.01 -7.96
CA SER A 162 -23.74 2.08 -6.55
C SER A 162 -22.56 2.31 -5.59
N ARG A 163 -21.34 2.51 -6.11
CA ARG A 163 -20.08 2.57 -5.36
C ARG A 163 -19.61 4.01 -5.07
N VAL A 164 -20.29 5.02 -5.64
CA VAL A 164 -19.93 6.46 -5.55
C VAL A 164 -20.60 7.19 -4.38
N GLU A 165 -21.35 6.51 -3.51
CA GLU A 165 -21.66 7.09 -2.19
C GLU A 165 -20.42 7.01 -1.30
N GLN A 166 -19.51 7.98 -1.48
CA GLN A 166 -18.47 8.22 -0.49
C GLN A 166 -19.17 8.71 0.79
N PRO A 167 -18.97 8.05 1.96
CA PRO A 167 -19.36 8.66 3.20
C PRO A 167 -18.60 9.98 3.33
N SER A 168 -19.32 11.07 3.65
CA SER A 168 -18.72 12.37 3.88
C SER A 168 -17.73 12.27 5.04
N VAL A 169 -16.45 12.10 4.75
CA VAL A 169 -15.40 12.22 5.76
C VAL A 169 -15.30 13.71 6.07
N THR A 170 -15.97 14.14 7.14
CA THR A 170 -15.74 15.46 7.73
C THR A 170 -14.35 15.39 8.38
N ALA A 171 -13.38 16.13 7.82
CA ALA A 171 -12.08 16.25 8.43
C ALA A 171 -12.23 16.76 9.89
N PRO A 172 -11.50 16.22 10.87
CA PRO A 172 -11.54 16.76 12.22
C PRO A 172 -11.06 18.21 12.19
N SER A 173 -11.90 19.11 12.70
CA SER A 173 -11.61 20.54 12.79
C SER A 173 -10.33 20.74 13.60
N ALA A 174 -9.35 21.45 13.04
CA ALA A 174 -8.12 21.84 13.71
C ALA A 174 -8.42 22.87 14.81
N THR A 175 -8.99 22.45 15.93
CA THR A 175 -9.14 23.29 17.13
C THR A 175 -9.25 22.41 18.37
N ARG A 176 -8.10 22.08 18.97
CA ARG A 176 -7.83 22.10 20.42
C ARG A 176 -6.49 21.40 20.72
N LEU A 177 -5.41 22.17 20.61
CA LEU A 177 -4.22 22.00 21.44
C LEU A 177 -3.78 23.40 21.88
N ALA A 178 -4.54 23.94 22.83
CA ALA A 178 -4.18 25.13 23.58
C ALA A 178 -4.83 25.02 24.97
N ALA A 179 -4.10 24.40 25.90
CA ALA A 179 -4.29 24.33 27.36
C ALA A 179 -3.46 23.11 27.83
N GLU A 180 -2.46 23.15 28.70
CA GLU A 180 -2.03 24.10 29.73
C GLU A 180 -0.53 23.90 30.00
N HIS A 181 0.22 24.99 30.17
CA HIS A 181 1.48 24.99 30.91
C HIS A 181 1.16 25.30 32.37
N PRO A 182 1.62 24.50 33.35
CA PRO A 182 1.84 25.00 34.69
C PRO A 182 3.31 25.39 34.86
N ALA A 183 3.52 26.65 35.21
CA ALA A 183 4.75 27.16 35.80
C ALA A 183 4.86 26.75 37.28
N GLY A 184 6.10 26.55 37.76
CA GLY A 184 6.47 26.38 39.18
C GLY A 184 6.49 24.92 39.64
N ASP A 185 7.50 24.37 40.32
CA ASP A 185 8.45 25.00 41.25
C ASP A 185 9.80 24.27 41.31
N LEU A 186 10.85 25.06 41.55
CA LEU A 186 12.13 24.63 42.13
C LEU A 186 11.94 24.19 43.58
N VAL A 187 12.46 23.02 44.00
CA VAL A 187 13.19 22.87 45.29
C VAL A 187 14.14 21.65 45.23
N LYS A 188 15.44 21.95 45.40
CA LYS A 188 16.63 21.16 45.84
C LYS A 188 17.03 19.89 45.10
#